data_AF-A0A365NBX4-F1
#
_entry.id   AF-A0A365NBX4-F1
#
_cell.length_a   1.000
_cell.length_b   1.000
_cell.length_c   1.000
_cell.angle_alpha   90.00
_cell.angle_beta   90.00
_cell.angle_gamma   90.00
#
_symmetry.space_group_name_H-M   'P 1'
#
loop_
_entity.id
_entity.type
_entity.pdbx_description
1 polymer ?
#
loop_
_entity_poly.entity_id
_entity_poly.type
_entity_poly.pdbx_seq_one_letter_code
_entity_poly.pdbx_strand_id
1 'polypeptide(L)'
;MTLHTSPPESRLRRAIHAVPFLLITAIMSRAFAMAKPIGPIIEETVKTSIFTAQDVTVPMIKNFYGVPVLDDVFAVVTVAFAHLQFFTDEEAYWQLLVFLTDFAGMYAVVMIEGYRPGNTFPVIKYPVVFLFLSQMFGIGCLAPIFFFLFYIFTPAYKLTTPSLYRPGLAPCMAILPTIVSGYYITHFPSFFHTSLEARNWWNWIWQLFPIWGSIIMLVLSKIIPEPKEQAPRTWKQEINAIRLIIGVVSAISTATWWYTILNMDSSIFEVFIPQHFLTTPQDPILGLRTVIQFDYICCYSAGFLWLAYHFKDLENVGVCSISWIRAGCASVIRHAYRTDSHLTSHSSHHSLPNMARLRYNVAASLDGYIASPDGSTTWIVEDPTIDFPALHAEFDHFIMGRKTYEVMQSFGADNPLSKRPKESVIVASRTMSQHNFPDVTVIQENVLDYIRRLKTNDGKDIWLMGGGQLAAQCLEAYLVDTVEVAIMPTLLGTGINLISSLPQNIKLELLNSTSLGSGILMTQYKVIQDQ
;
A
#
# COMPACT_ATOMS: atom_id res chain seq x y z
N MET A 1 -10.79 -21.86 -0.24
CA MET A 1 -10.68 -20.50 -0.80
C MET A 1 -11.26 -20.50 -2.21
N THR A 2 -12.58 -20.55 -2.33
CA THR A 2 -13.23 -19.94 -3.48
C THR A 2 -13.02 -18.44 -3.27
N LEU A 3 -12.20 -17.83 -4.13
CA LEU A 3 -12.26 -16.39 -4.34
C LEU A 3 -13.75 -16.06 -4.47
N HIS A 4 -14.32 -15.33 -3.50
CA HIS A 4 -15.50 -14.53 -3.82
C HIS A 4 -14.99 -13.58 -4.90
N THR A 5 -15.18 -14.00 -6.15
CA THR A 5 -15.12 -13.11 -7.28
C THR A 5 -16.30 -12.19 -7.04
N SER A 6 -16.03 -11.07 -6.35
CA SER A 6 -16.78 -9.85 -6.64
C SER A 6 -16.90 -9.81 -8.17
N PRO A 7 -18.11 -9.69 -8.73
CA PRO A 7 -18.29 -9.71 -10.18
C PRO A 7 -17.25 -8.77 -10.79
N PRO A 8 -16.56 -9.17 -11.87
CA PRO A 8 -15.44 -8.40 -12.41
C PRO A 8 -15.89 -6.95 -12.56
N GLU A 9 -15.19 -6.06 -11.85
CA GLU A 9 -15.56 -4.65 -11.81
C GLU A 9 -15.71 -4.14 -13.24
N SER A 10 -16.90 -3.64 -13.58
CA SER A 10 -17.18 -3.21 -14.94
C SER A 10 -16.26 -2.06 -15.31
N ARG A 11 -15.43 -2.26 -16.33
CA ARG A 11 -14.55 -1.22 -16.89
C ARG A 11 -15.34 0.00 -17.34
N LEU A 12 -16.54 -0.20 -17.89
CA LEU A 12 -17.42 0.89 -18.29
C LEU A 12 -17.85 1.71 -17.07
N ARG A 13 -18.25 1.05 -15.99
CA ARG A 13 -18.64 1.75 -14.74
C ARG A 13 -17.46 2.52 -14.16
N ARG A 14 -16.26 1.92 -14.12
CA ARG A 14 -15.03 2.59 -13.67
C ARG A 14 -14.70 3.79 -14.56
N ALA A 15 -14.83 3.66 -15.88
CA ALA A 15 -14.60 4.76 -16.82
C ALA A 15 -15.57 5.93 -16.59
N ILE A 16 -16.86 5.65 -16.37
CA ILE A 16 -17.86 6.68 -16.05
C ILE A 16 -17.49 7.41 -14.74
N HIS A 17 -17.09 6.68 -13.70
CA HIS A 17 -16.64 7.29 -12.44
C HIS A 17 -15.33 8.09 -12.59
N ALA A 18 -14.49 7.73 -13.56
CA ALA A 18 -13.19 8.35 -13.81
C ALA A 18 -13.25 9.57 -14.76
N VAL A 19 -14.43 9.96 -15.27
CA VAL A 19 -14.60 11.17 -16.12
C VAL A 19 -13.96 12.45 -15.52
N PRO A 20 -13.92 12.69 -14.19
CA PRO A 20 -13.24 13.86 -13.64
C PRO A 20 -11.76 13.98 -14.02
N PHE A 21 -11.04 12.89 -14.28
CA PHE A 21 -9.67 12.97 -14.81
C PHE A 21 -9.63 13.65 -16.19
N LEU A 22 -10.59 13.34 -17.07
CA LEU A 22 -10.67 13.92 -18.41
C LEU A 22 -11.04 15.41 -18.37
N LEU A 23 -11.78 15.84 -17.33
CA LEU A 23 -12.04 17.25 -17.09
C LEU A 23 -10.74 18.00 -16.74
N ILE A 24 -9.85 17.40 -15.95
CA ILE A 24 -8.52 17.99 -15.65
C ILE A 24 -7.70 18.12 -16.95
N THR A 25 -7.70 17.11 -17.82
CA THR A 25 -7.05 17.19 -19.14
C THR A 25 -7.64 18.32 -19.99
N ALA A 26 -8.97 18.53 -19.97
CA ALA A 26 -9.61 19.62 -20.71
C ALA A 26 -9.19 21.00 -20.18
N ILE A 27 -9.06 21.15 -18.85
CA ILE A 27 -8.56 22.38 -18.22
C ILE A 27 -7.12 22.67 -18.69
N MET A 28 -6.24 21.67 -18.66
CA MET A 28 -4.85 21.84 -19.10
C MET A 28 -4.76 22.13 -20.61
N SER A 29 -5.56 21.43 -21.43
CA SER A 29 -5.59 21.63 -22.88
C SER A 29 -5.98 23.06 -23.26
N ARG A 30 -6.88 23.68 -22.49
CA ARG A 30 -7.21 25.11 -22.65
C ARG A 30 -6.05 26.00 -22.21
N ALA A 31 -5.39 25.67 -21.11
CA ALA A 31 -4.25 26.44 -20.59
C ALA A 31 -3.11 26.54 -21.62
N PHE A 32 -2.85 25.49 -22.41
CA PHE A 32 -1.83 25.53 -23.48
C PHE A 32 -1.99 26.69 -24.48
N ALA A 33 -3.22 27.15 -24.73
CA ALA A 33 -3.45 28.32 -25.58
C ALA A 33 -2.78 29.60 -25.04
N MET A 34 -2.45 29.64 -23.75
CA MET A 34 -1.74 30.75 -23.10
C MET A 34 -0.26 30.83 -23.48
N ALA A 35 0.34 29.75 -24.00
CA ALA A 35 1.70 29.77 -24.53
C ALA A 35 1.77 30.26 -25.99
N LYS A 36 0.63 30.54 -26.64
CA LYS A 36 0.63 31.01 -28.04
C LYS A 36 1.49 32.27 -28.27
N PRO A 37 1.53 33.28 -27.37
CA PRO A 37 2.34 34.47 -27.58
C PRO A 37 3.86 34.24 -27.55
N ILE A 38 4.37 33.20 -26.88
CA ILE A 38 5.81 32.88 -26.84
C ILE A 38 6.28 32.10 -28.08
N GLY A 39 5.36 31.51 -28.85
CA GLY A 39 5.66 30.71 -30.04
C GLY A 39 6.61 31.40 -31.04
N PRO A 40 6.31 32.63 -31.53
CA PRO A 40 7.18 33.32 -32.47
C PRO A 40 8.59 33.60 -31.92
N ILE A 41 8.72 33.88 -30.62
CA ILE A 41 10.01 34.11 -29.96
C ILE A 41 10.83 32.82 -29.95
N ILE A 42 10.21 31.70 -29.59
CA ILE A 42 10.87 30.38 -29.61
C ILE A 42 11.29 30.02 -31.03
N GLU A 43 10.42 30.19 -32.03
CA GLU A 43 10.72 29.91 -33.43
C GLU A 43 11.89 30.75 -33.95
N GLU A 44 11.93 32.04 -33.61
CA GLU A 44 13.03 32.93 -33.97
C GLU A 44 14.33 32.50 -33.30
N THR A 45 14.32 32.18 -32.00
CA THR A 45 15.50 31.71 -31.27
C THR A 45 16.02 30.37 -31.81
N VAL A 46 15.15 29.43 -32.16
CA VAL A 46 15.55 28.16 -32.82
C VAL A 46 16.18 28.45 -34.18
N LYS A 47 15.67 29.43 -34.93
CA LYS A 47 16.21 29.82 -36.24
C LYS A 47 17.59 30.48 -36.10
N THR A 48 17.74 31.46 -35.21
CA THR A 48 18.98 32.22 -35.02
C THR A 48 20.04 31.45 -34.24
N SER A 49 19.63 30.47 -33.42
CA SER A 49 20.51 29.78 -32.45
C SER A 49 21.07 30.73 -31.39
N ILE A 50 20.40 31.83 -31.13
CA ILE A 50 20.88 32.87 -30.21
C ILE A 50 19.79 33.13 -29.17
N PHE A 51 20.13 32.88 -27.91
CA PHE A 51 19.29 33.20 -26.76
C PHE A 51 19.95 34.32 -25.96
N THR A 52 19.18 35.33 -25.55
CA THR A 52 19.69 36.41 -24.70
C THR A 52 19.02 36.34 -23.34
N ALA A 53 19.84 36.19 -22.29
CA ALA A 53 19.41 36.17 -20.90
C ALA A 53 20.36 37.04 -20.08
N GLN A 54 19.85 37.90 -19.20
CA GLN A 54 20.68 38.67 -18.26
C GLN A 54 21.84 39.43 -18.94
N ASP A 55 21.57 40.06 -20.10
CA ASP A 55 22.55 40.75 -20.95
C ASP A 55 23.69 39.86 -21.51
N VAL A 56 23.59 38.53 -21.33
CA VAL A 56 24.50 37.53 -21.90
C VAL A 56 23.85 36.87 -23.10
N THR A 57 24.61 36.75 -24.18
CA THR A 57 24.21 36.01 -25.37
C THR A 57 24.72 34.58 -25.31
N VAL A 58 23.82 33.62 -25.43
CA VAL A 58 24.08 32.19 -25.31
C VAL A 58 23.81 31.52 -26.66
N PRO A 59 24.79 30.80 -27.24
CA PRO A 59 24.54 29.98 -28.41
C PRO A 59 23.68 28.78 -28.04
N MET A 60 22.56 28.60 -28.76
CA MET A 60 21.64 27.49 -28.55
C MET A 60 22.03 26.31 -29.45
N ILE A 61 22.11 25.12 -28.85
CA ILE A 61 22.36 23.87 -29.57
C ILE A 61 21.16 23.55 -30.47
N LYS A 62 21.42 23.08 -31.70
CA LYS A 62 20.39 22.60 -32.64
C LYS A 62 20.41 21.09 -32.86
N ASN A 63 21.59 20.48 -32.85
CA ASN A 63 21.79 19.08 -33.14
C ASN A 63 22.55 18.46 -31.98
N PHE A 64 21.87 17.65 -31.17
CA PHE A 64 22.44 17.04 -29.99
C PHE A 64 22.44 15.52 -30.08
N TYR A 65 21.31 14.92 -30.47
CA TYR A 65 21.14 13.48 -30.51
C TYR A 65 21.65 12.85 -31.81
N GLY A 66 21.84 13.66 -32.86
CA GLY A 66 22.21 13.16 -34.19
C GLY A 66 21.06 12.47 -34.92
N VAL A 67 19.82 12.76 -34.52
CA VAL A 67 18.60 12.21 -35.10
C VAL A 67 17.72 13.39 -35.47
N PRO A 68 17.63 13.78 -36.76
CA PRO A 68 17.03 15.04 -37.18
C PRO A 68 15.63 15.30 -36.60
N VAL A 69 14.76 14.28 -36.63
CA VAL A 69 13.40 14.40 -36.10
C VAL A 69 13.37 14.68 -34.58
N LEU A 70 14.29 14.07 -33.82
CA LEU A 70 14.38 14.32 -32.38
C LEU A 70 15.00 15.69 -32.11
N ASP A 71 16.06 16.03 -32.83
CA ASP A 71 16.75 17.32 -32.71
C ASP A 71 15.80 18.49 -33.04
N ASP A 72 15.01 18.40 -34.11
CA ASP A 72 14.02 19.42 -34.49
C ASP A 72 12.95 19.63 -33.41
N VAL A 73 12.42 18.54 -32.85
CA VAL A 73 11.40 18.61 -31.79
C VAL A 73 11.98 19.19 -30.51
N PHE A 74 13.12 18.67 -30.06
CA PHE A 74 13.70 19.09 -28.79
C PHE A 74 14.42 20.44 -28.85
N ALA A 75 14.78 20.96 -30.03
CA ALA A 75 15.23 22.33 -30.17
C ALA A 75 14.16 23.34 -29.71
N VAL A 76 12.89 23.12 -30.09
CA VAL A 76 11.77 23.95 -29.65
C VAL A 76 11.56 23.81 -28.14
N VAL A 77 11.55 22.58 -27.62
CA VAL A 77 11.32 22.31 -26.19
C VAL A 77 12.45 22.89 -25.32
N THR A 78 13.71 22.72 -25.72
CA THR A 78 14.86 23.22 -24.94
C THR A 78 14.94 24.74 -24.94
N VAL A 79 14.56 25.42 -26.03
CA VAL A 79 14.43 26.88 -26.06
C VAL A 79 13.30 27.36 -25.13
N ALA A 80 12.14 26.69 -25.14
CA ALA A 80 11.07 27.00 -24.20
C ALA A 80 11.53 26.83 -22.74
N PHE A 81 12.28 25.76 -22.43
CA PHE A 81 12.86 25.54 -21.11
C PHE A 81 13.96 26.56 -20.78
N ALA A 82 14.73 27.06 -21.74
CA ALA A 82 15.71 28.12 -21.49
C ALA A 82 15.06 29.40 -20.95
N HIS A 83 13.89 29.80 -21.48
CA HIS A 83 13.08 30.91 -20.93
C HIS A 83 12.61 30.68 -19.49
N LEU A 84 12.60 29.43 -19.03
CA LEU A 84 12.22 29.06 -17.66
C LEU A 84 13.45 28.82 -16.78
N GLN A 85 14.59 28.41 -17.32
CA GLN A 85 15.77 27.96 -16.55
C GLN A 85 16.91 28.98 -16.49
N PHE A 86 16.95 29.94 -17.42
CA PHE A 86 18.07 30.90 -17.51
C PHE A 86 17.79 32.19 -16.75
N PHE A 87 16.79 32.16 -15.86
CA PHE A 87 16.48 33.27 -14.96
C PHE A 87 16.19 34.57 -15.74
N THR A 88 15.49 34.43 -16.87
CA THR A 88 14.92 35.57 -17.63
C THR A 88 13.67 36.12 -16.95
N ASP A 89 12.96 35.27 -16.23
CA ASP A 89 11.83 35.58 -15.35
C ASP A 89 12.06 34.79 -14.06
N GLU A 90 12.12 35.50 -12.95
CA GLU A 90 12.53 34.92 -11.67
C GLU A 90 11.46 33.93 -11.16
N GLU A 91 10.19 34.28 -11.25
CA GLU A 91 9.13 33.41 -10.78
C GLU A 91 9.05 32.12 -11.61
N ALA A 92 9.22 32.20 -12.93
CA ALA A 92 9.26 31.04 -13.80
C ALA A 92 10.42 30.09 -13.45
N TYR A 93 11.58 30.64 -13.09
CA TYR A 93 12.74 29.85 -12.65
C TYR A 93 12.43 29.05 -11.39
N TRP A 94 11.96 29.73 -10.34
CA TRP A 94 11.65 29.09 -9.07
C TRP A 94 10.54 28.06 -9.20
N GLN A 95 9.52 28.39 -9.98
CA GLN A 95 8.41 27.51 -10.26
C GLN A 95 8.86 26.22 -10.96
N LEU A 96 9.63 26.34 -12.05
CA LEU A 96 10.07 25.18 -12.82
C LEU A 96 11.06 24.31 -12.02
N LEU A 97 11.95 24.93 -11.23
CA LEU A 97 12.89 24.22 -10.37
C LEU A 97 12.15 23.29 -9.40
N VAL A 98 11.16 23.81 -8.68
CA VAL A 98 10.35 23.01 -7.74
C VAL A 98 9.54 21.96 -8.50
N PHE A 99 8.83 22.36 -9.56
CA PHE A 99 7.97 21.46 -10.31
C PHE A 99 8.71 20.22 -10.83
N LEU A 100 9.84 20.42 -11.52
CA LEU A 100 10.64 19.31 -12.03
C LEU A 100 11.29 18.50 -10.90
N THR A 101 11.71 19.14 -9.81
CA THR A 101 12.23 18.38 -8.66
C THR A 101 11.17 17.46 -8.07
N ASP A 102 9.95 17.96 -7.88
CA ASP A 102 8.84 17.17 -7.33
C ASP A 102 8.40 16.06 -8.29
N PHE A 103 8.54 16.30 -9.60
CA PHE A 103 8.16 15.35 -10.64
C PHE A 103 8.93 14.03 -10.54
N ALA A 104 10.14 14.01 -9.98
CA ALA A 104 10.86 12.77 -9.67
C ALA A 104 10.05 11.81 -8.78
N GLY A 105 9.18 12.34 -7.91
CA GLY A 105 8.25 11.54 -7.09
C GLY A 105 7.19 10.84 -7.94
N MET A 106 6.61 11.57 -8.89
CA MET A 106 5.68 10.99 -9.86
C MET A 106 6.38 9.94 -10.74
N TYR A 107 7.61 10.23 -11.17
CA TYR A 107 8.42 9.30 -11.94
C TYR A 107 8.67 8.00 -11.16
N ALA A 108 8.98 8.09 -9.87
CA ALA A 108 9.11 6.92 -8.99
C ALA A 108 7.81 6.11 -8.92
N VAL A 109 6.66 6.76 -8.75
CA VAL A 109 5.34 6.10 -8.70
C VAL A 109 5.08 5.33 -10.00
N VAL A 110 5.21 5.99 -11.16
CA VAL A 110 4.95 5.35 -12.45
C VAL A 110 5.89 4.16 -12.68
N MET A 111 7.16 4.27 -12.30
CA MET A 111 8.09 3.14 -12.37
C MET A 111 7.67 1.98 -11.47
N ILE A 112 7.41 2.23 -10.18
CA ILE A 112 6.96 1.19 -9.24
C ILE A 112 5.73 0.47 -9.80
N GLU A 113 4.77 1.24 -10.29
CA GLU A 113 3.53 0.68 -10.83
C GLU A 113 3.72 -0.09 -12.14
N GLY A 114 4.63 0.32 -13.03
CA GLY A 114 4.94 -0.42 -14.25
C GLY A 114 5.60 -1.77 -14.01
N TYR A 115 6.30 -1.92 -12.88
CA TYR A 115 6.90 -3.19 -12.48
C TYR A 115 5.93 -4.14 -11.77
N ARG A 116 4.75 -3.69 -11.33
CA ARG A 116 3.75 -4.59 -10.74
C ARG A 116 3.22 -5.60 -11.79
N PRO A 117 3.26 -6.92 -11.53
CA PRO A 117 2.81 -7.94 -12.48
C PRO A 117 1.35 -7.79 -12.93
N GLY A 118 0.47 -7.29 -12.06
CA GLY A 118 -0.95 -7.07 -12.36
C GLY A 118 -1.21 -5.98 -13.41
N ASN A 119 -0.26 -5.05 -13.59
CA ASN A 119 -0.39 -3.94 -14.52
C ASN A 119 0.13 -4.34 -15.90
N THR A 120 -0.75 -4.89 -16.73
CA THR A 120 -0.41 -5.40 -18.09
C THR A 120 -0.77 -4.46 -19.23
N PHE A 121 -1.52 -3.38 -18.96
CA PHE A 121 -1.88 -2.42 -20.00
C PHE A 121 -0.62 -1.65 -20.45
N PRO A 122 -0.29 -1.57 -21.76
CA PRO A 122 1.02 -1.10 -22.22
C PRO A 122 1.47 0.26 -21.69
N VAL A 123 0.55 1.23 -21.62
CA VAL A 123 0.84 2.60 -21.13
C VAL A 123 1.25 2.60 -19.64
N ILE A 124 0.72 1.67 -18.85
CA ILE A 124 1.09 1.50 -17.43
C ILE A 124 2.35 0.64 -17.32
N LYS A 125 2.42 -0.45 -18.09
CA LYS A 125 3.49 -1.44 -18.04
C LYS A 125 4.85 -0.87 -18.46
N TYR A 126 4.85 0.05 -19.42
CA TYR A 126 6.05 0.68 -19.97
C TYR A 126 6.05 2.18 -19.69
N PRO A 127 6.51 2.60 -18.48
CA PRO A 127 6.60 4.00 -18.06
C PRO A 127 7.22 4.92 -19.12
N VAL A 128 8.22 4.43 -19.85
CA VAL A 128 8.90 5.18 -20.91
C VAL A 128 7.95 5.79 -21.93
N VAL A 129 6.87 5.07 -22.31
CA VAL A 129 5.92 5.56 -23.31
C VAL A 129 5.15 6.75 -22.76
N PHE A 130 4.60 6.62 -21.56
CA PHE A 130 3.87 7.70 -20.90
C PHE A 130 4.77 8.92 -20.63
N LEU A 131 5.97 8.70 -20.10
CA LEU A 131 6.88 9.76 -19.70
C LEU A 131 7.45 10.50 -20.93
N PHE A 132 7.77 9.77 -22.00
CA PHE A 132 8.22 10.38 -23.24
C PHE A 132 7.12 11.22 -23.90
N LEU A 133 5.88 10.71 -23.96
CA LEU A 133 4.76 11.50 -24.46
C LEU A 133 4.47 12.73 -23.57
N SER A 134 4.69 12.61 -22.26
CA SER A 134 4.49 13.73 -21.32
C SER A 134 5.47 14.88 -21.57
N GLN A 135 6.69 14.60 -22.02
CA GLN A 135 7.62 15.64 -22.47
C GLN A 135 7.11 16.41 -23.70
N MET A 136 6.37 15.74 -24.59
CA MET A 136 5.89 16.34 -25.84
C MET A 136 4.59 17.13 -25.66
N PHE A 137 3.69 16.65 -24.80
CA PHE A 137 2.31 17.18 -24.68
C PHE A 137 2.02 17.83 -23.33
N GLY A 138 3.02 17.92 -22.44
CA GLY A 138 2.87 18.35 -21.06
C GLY A 138 2.23 17.29 -20.16
N ILE A 139 2.77 17.18 -18.95
CA ILE A 139 2.34 16.12 -18.04
C ILE A 139 0.99 16.41 -17.40
N GLY A 140 0.63 17.67 -17.17
CA GLY A 140 -0.69 18.06 -16.69
C GLY A 140 -1.81 17.65 -17.65
N CYS A 141 -1.50 17.43 -18.94
CA CYS A 141 -2.43 16.90 -19.92
C CYS A 141 -2.50 15.36 -19.89
N LEU A 142 -1.33 14.71 -19.85
CA LEU A 142 -1.24 13.25 -19.95
C LEU A 142 -1.39 12.51 -18.63
N ALA A 143 -0.96 13.04 -17.50
CA ALA A 143 -1.10 12.39 -16.20
C ALA A 143 -2.57 12.08 -15.84
N PRO A 144 -3.55 12.99 -16.06
CA PRO A 144 -4.96 12.63 -15.85
C PRO A 144 -5.43 11.51 -16.79
N ILE A 145 -5.02 11.51 -18.06
CA ILE A 145 -5.33 10.41 -19.00
C ILE A 145 -4.70 9.09 -18.51
N PHE A 146 -3.44 9.14 -18.06
CA PHE A 146 -2.73 8.00 -17.49
C PHE A 146 -3.48 7.45 -16.28
N PHE A 147 -3.87 8.30 -15.32
CA PHE A 147 -4.59 7.88 -14.12
C PHE A 147 -6.02 7.41 -14.40
N PHE A 148 -6.69 7.98 -15.40
CA PHE A 148 -7.96 7.48 -15.92
C PHE A 148 -7.82 6.04 -16.41
N LEU A 149 -6.85 5.78 -17.30
CA LEU A 149 -6.57 4.44 -17.82
C LEU A 149 -6.12 3.51 -16.69
N PHE A 150 -5.25 3.98 -15.81
CA PHE A 150 -4.78 3.23 -14.66
C PHE A 150 -5.94 2.74 -13.81
N TYR A 151 -6.83 3.64 -13.40
CA TYR A 151 -7.98 3.29 -12.59
C TYR A 151 -8.84 2.24 -13.29
N ILE A 152 -9.13 2.37 -14.60
CA ILE A 152 -9.95 1.40 -15.35
C ILE A 152 -9.29 0.02 -15.42
N PHE A 153 -7.98 -0.04 -15.67
CA PHE A 153 -7.25 -1.29 -15.92
C PHE A 153 -6.66 -1.94 -14.67
N THR A 154 -6.70 -1.25 -13.52
CA THR A 154 -6.17 -1.72 -12.24
C THR A 154 -7.27 -1.77 -11.16
N PRO A 155 -8.23 -2.70 -11.25
CA PRO A 155 -9.26 -2.93 -10.23
C PRO A 155 -8.66 -3.42 -8.90
N ALA A 156 -9.45 -3.35 -7.82
CA ALA A 156 -8.98 -3.55 -6.45
C ALA A 156 -8.26 -4.89 -6.25
N TYR A 157 -8.75 -5.98 -6.85
CA TYR A 157 -8.13 -7.31 -6.70
C TYR A 157 -6.67 -7.37 -7.16
N LYS A 158 -6.26 -6.52 -8.12
CA LYS A 158 -4.87 -6.45 -8.58
C LYS A 158 -3.95 -5.77 -7.57
N LEU A 159 -4.51 -4.90 -6.72
CA LEU A 159 -3.80 -4.20 -5.65
C LEU A 159 -3.76 -5.01 -4.36
N THR A 160 -4.64 -6.00 -4.19
CA THR A 160 -4.75 -6.80 -2.97
C THR A 160 -4.19 -8.21 -3.10
N THR A 161 -3.97 -8.70 -4.32
CA THR A 161 -3.38 -10.03 -4.57
C THR A 161 -1.84 -9.96 -4.62
N PRO A 162 -1.10 -10.59 -3.68
CA PRO A 162 0.36 -10.46 -3.60
C PRO A 162 1.13 -10.79 -4.88
N SER A 163 0.71 -11.80 -5.63
CA SER A 163 1.33 -12.17 -6.91
C SER A 163 1.13 -11.13 -8.02
N LEU A 164 0.18 -10.20 -7.86
CA LEU A 164 -0.15 -9.17 -8.83
C LEU A 164 0.37 -7.79 -8.42
N TYR A 165 0.40 -7.46 -7.13
CA TYR A 165 0.85 -6.13 -6.70
C TYR A 165 2.34 -6.05 -6.36
N ARG A 166 3.07 -7.13 -6.10
CA ARG A 166 4.49 -7.02 -5.70
C ARG A 166 5.39 -6.72 -6.91
N PRO A 167 6.12 -5.59 -6.94
CA PRO A 167 6.97 -5.24 -8.09
C PRO A 167 8.19 -6.15 -8.28
N GLY A 168 8.67 -6.81 -7.22
CA GLY A 168 9.92 -7.57 -7.20
C GLY A 168 11.08 -6.76 -6.60
N LEU A 169 12.06 -7.46 -6.03
CA LEU A 169 13.15 -6.82 -5.29
C LEU A 169 14.13 -6.10 -6.22
N ALA A 170 14.52 -6.72 -7.34
CA ALA A 170 15.45 -6.15 -8.30
C ALA A 170 14.99 -4.78 -8.84
N PRO A 171 13.73 -4.61 -9.31
CA PRO A 171 13.26 -3.30 -9.74
C PRO A 171 13.16 -2.30 -8.57
N CYS A 172 12.72 -2.71 -7.38
CA CYS A 172 12.67 -1.79 -6.24
C CYS A 172 14.07 -1.24 -5.88
N MET A 173 15.12 -2.06 -6.01
CA MET A 173 16.49 -1.64 -5.74
C MET A 173 17.11 -0.79 -6.88
N ALA A 174 16.67 -0.99 -8.12
CA ALA A 174 17.17 -0.27 -9.30
C ALA A 174 16.56 1.14 -9.47
N ILE A 175 15.36 1.39 -8.97
CA ILE A 175 14.64 2.66 -9.19
C ILE A 175 15.40 3.87 -8.63
N LEU A 176 15.85 3.83 -7.38
CA LEU A 176 16.50 5.01 -6.78
C LEU A 176 17.80 5.39 -7.52
N PRO A 177 18.75 4.47 -7.79
CA PRO A 177 19.92 4.81 -8.60
C PRO A 177 19.55 5.31 -10.00
N THR A 178 18.48 4.78 -10.60
CA THR A 178 17.97 5.25 -11.89
C THR A 178 17.49 6.69 -11.84
N ILE A 179 16.70 7.07 -10.83
CA ILE A 179 16.25 8.47 -10.66
C ILE A 179 17.44 9.39 -10.40
N VAL A 180 18.35 8.99 -9.51
CA VAL A 180 19.52 9.82 -9.20
C VAL A 180 20.35 10.08 -10.46
N SER A 181 20.69 9.03 -11.20
CA SER A 181 21.59 9.13 -12.36
C SER A 181 20.92 9.64 -13.64
N GLY A 182 19.73 9.14 -13.96
CA GLY A 182 19.02 9.49 -15.19
C GLY A 182 18.22 10.79 -15.10
N TYR A 183 17.92 11.27 -13.89
CA TYR A 183 17.08 12.45 -13.66
C TYR A 183 17.78 13.55 -12.87
N TYR A 184 18.17 13.32 -11.61
CA TYR A 184 18.69 14.41 -10.76
C TYR A 184 20.06 14.94 -11.18
N ILE A 185 20.98 14.05 -11.60
CA ILE A 185 22.32 14.43 -12.07
C ILE A 185 22.24 15.35 -13.30
N THR A 186 21.20 15.24 -14.11
CA THR A 186 21.02 16.05 -15.32
C THR A 186 20.13 17.28 -15.04
N HIS A 187 19.13 17.14 -14.18
CA HIS A 187 18.22 18.20 -13.75
C HIS A 187 18.94 19.34 -13.04
N PHE A 188 19.64 19.09 -11.94
CA PHE A 188 20.18 20.18 -11.12
C PHE A 188 21.24 21.02 -11.84
N PRO A 189 22.18 20.45 -12.62
CA PRO A 189 23.10 21.26 -13.41
C PRO A 189 22.42 22.11 -14.48
N SER A 190 21.24 21.71 -14.98
CA SER A 190 20.46 22.55 -15.92
C SER A 190 19.95 23.86 -15.29
N PHE A 191 19.89 23.93 -13.95
CA PHE A 191 19.48 25.12 -13.20
C PHE A 191 20.65 25.86 -12.52
N PHE A 192 21.63 25.11 -12.01
CA PHE A 192 22.63 25.66 -11.09
C PHE A 192 24.02 25.82 -11.68
N HIS A 193 24.28 25.28 -12.87
CA HIS A 193 25.58 25.49 -13.50
C HIS A 193 25.81 26.99 -13.76
N THR A 194 27.02 27.50 -13.53
CA THR A 194 27.32 28.95 -13.61
C THR A 194 27.24 29.48 -15.04
N SER A 195 27.68 28.69 -16.03
CA SER A 195 27.53 29.00 -17.45
C SER A 195 26.14 28.62 -17.98
N LEU A 196 25.46 29.58 -18.63
CA LEU A 196 24.18 29.35 -19.33
C LEU A 196 24.32 28.39 -20.52
N GLU A 197 25.48 28.38 -21.20
CA GLU A 197 25.76 27.42 -22.27
C GLU A 197 25.77 25.99 -21.71
N ALA A 198 26.44 25.78 -20.59
CA ALA A 198 26.44 24.47 -19.94
C ALA A 198 25.04 24.10 -19.40
N ARG A 199 24.24 25.05 -18.91
CA ARG A 199 22.83 24.79 -18.60
C ARG A 199 22.06 24.32 -19.84
N ASN A 200 22.33 24.88 -21.02
CA ASN A 200 21.73 24.42 -22.28
C ASN A 200 22.11 22.96 -22.57
N TRP A 201 23.38 22.59 -22.45
CA TRP A 201 23.83 21.20 -22.57
C TRP A 201 23.11 20.27 -21.61
N TRP A 202 23.03 20.62 -20.33
CA TRP A 202 22.35 19.80 -19.33
C TRP A 202 20.85 19.68 -19.56
N ASN A 203 20.20 20.75 -20.02
CA ASN A 203 18.80 20.71 -20.44
C ASN A 203 18.61 19.70 -21.58
N TRP A 204 19.42 19.74 -22.64
CA TRP A 204 19.40 18.75 -23.72
C TRP A 204 19.61 17.31 -23.23
N ILE A 205 20.56 17.08 -22.32
CA ILE A 205 20.75 15.75 -21.74
C ILE A 205 19.49 15.30 -20.99
N TRP A 206 18.91 16.20 -20.19
CA TRP A 206 17.75 15.93 -19.35
C TRP A 206 16.47 15.65 -20.14
N GLN A 207 16.25 16.27 -21.31
CA GLN A 207 15.01 16.08 -22.09
C GLN A 207 14.69 14.60 -22.42
N LEU A 208 15.73 13.76 -22.58
CA LEU A 208 15.58 12.31 -22.82
C LEU A 208 15.70 11.46 -21.54
N PHE A 209 15.51 12.04 -20.34
CA PHE A 209 15.49 11.28 -19.08
C PHE A 209 14.59 10.03 -19.12
N PRO A 210 13.42 9.97 -19.83
CA PRO A 210 12.63 8.75 -19.87
C PRO A 210 13.37 7.59 -20.55
N ILE A 211 14.17 7.90 -21.58
CA ILE A 211 14.95 6.92 -22.34
C ILE A 211 16.17 6.52 -21.53
N TRP A 212 16.96 7.48 -21.05
CA TRP A 212 18.15 7.21 -20.23
C TRP A 212 17.80 6.41 -18.98
N GLY A 213 16.77 6.84 -18.25
CA GLY A 213 16.27 6.14 -17.07
C GLY A 213 15.83 4.72 -17.39
N SER A 214 15.14 4.49 -18.52
CA SER A 214 14.74 3.13 -18.91
C SER A 214 15.92 2.22 -19.25
N ILE A 215 16.96 2.75 -19.91
CA ILE A 215 18.19 2.01 -20.20
C ILE A 215 18.91 1.64 -18.89
N ILE A 216 19.10 2.61 -18.00
CA ILE A 216 19.75 2.42 -16.69
C ILE A 216 18.97 1.39 -15.87
N MET A 217 17.64 1.52 -15.84
CA MET A 217 16.76 0.59 -15.14
C MET A 217 16.91 -0.84 -15.64
N LEU A 218 16.93 -1.04 -16.97
CA LEU A 218 17.10 -2.35 -17.60
C LEU A 218 18.46 -2.99 -17.29
N VAL A 219 19.52 -2.17 -17.26
CA VAL A 219 20.87 -2.65 -16.92
C VAL A 219 20.94 -3.02 -15.44
N LEU A 220 20.50 -2.13 -14.55
CA LEU A 220 20.56 -2.36 -13.11
C LEU A 220 19.68 -3.53 -12.68
N SER A 221 18.46 -3.66 -13.21
CA SER A 221 17.57 -4.77 -12.86
C SER A 221 18.11 -6.14 -13.25
N LYS A 222 19.01 -6.21 -14.25
CA LYS A 222 19.66 -7.46 -14.66
C LYS A 222 20.88 -7.83 -13.80
N ILE A 223 21.52 -6.84 -13.19
CA ILE A 223 22.71 -7.03 -12.35
C ILE A 223 22.30 -7.41 -10.92
N ILE A 224 21.14 -6.92 -10.47
CA ILE A 224 20.64 -7.18 -9.11
C ILE A 224 20.09 -8.62 -9.03
N PRO A 225 20.61 -9.47 -8.13
CA PRO A 225 20.13 -10.84 -7.98
C PRO A 225 18.67 -10.90 -7.53
N GLU A 226 17.85 -11.65 -8.24
CA GLU A 226 16.46 -11.90 -7.86
C GLU A 226 16.35 -13.23 -7.08
N PRO A 227 15.82 -13.22 -5.84
CA PRO A 227 15.61 -14.44 -5.07
C PRO A 227 14.65 -15.38 -5.80
N LYS A 228 14.97 -16.68 -5.86
CA LYS A 228 14.15 -17.71 -6.54
C LYS A 228 12.77 -17.92 -5.89
N GLU A 229 12.60 -17.56 -4.62
CA GLU A 229 11.34 -17.70 -3.88
C GLU A 229 10.90 -16.36 -3.28
N GLN A 230 9.59 -16.08 -3.34
CA GLN A 230 8.95 -14.93 -2.72
C GLN A 230 8.77 -15.14 -1.21
N ALA A 231 9.86 -15.38 -0.49
CA ALA A 231 9.84 -15.58 0.96
C ALA A 231 9.38 -14.30 1.72
N PRO A 232 8.84 -14.40 2.94
CA PRO A 232 8.44 -13.23 3.75
C PRO A 232 9.54 -12.18 3.93
N ARG A 233 10.81 -12.61 3.92
CA ARG A 233 11.99 -11.73 4.04
C ARG A 233 12.15 -10.79 2.83
N THR A 234 11.81 -11.23 1.62
CA THR A 234 11.95 -10.41 0.40
C THR A 234 10.93 -9.28 0.38
N TRP A 235 9.73 -9.52 0.91
CA TRP A 235 8.69 -8.48 1.05
C TRP A 235 9.15 -7.31 1.93
N LYS A 236 9.78 -7.62 3.06
CA LYS A 236 10.33 -6.58 3.96
C LYS A 236 11.41 -5.76 3.26
N GLN A 237 12.23 -6.38 2.43
CA GLN A 237 13.26 -5.70 1.64
C GLN A 237 12.65 -4.81 0.54
N GLU A 238 11.65 -5.30 -0.19
CA GLU A 238 10.89 -4.51 -1.17
C GLU A 238 10.29 -3.26 -0.53
N ILE A 239 9.58 -3.40 0.60
CA ILE A 239 9.01 -2.25 1.33
C ILE A 239 10.12 -1.28 1.75
N ASN A 240 11.23 -1.77 2.28
CA ASN A 240 12.33 -0.91 2.72
C ASN A 240 12.95 -0.14 1.56
N ALA A 241 13.12 -0.77 0.39
CA ALA A 241 13.59 -0.11 -0.82
C ALA A 241 12.59 0.96 -1.29
N ILE A 242 11.29 0.67 -1.32
CA ILE A 242 10.24 1.64 -1.65
C ILE A 242 10.25 2.82 -0.67
N ARG A 243 10.38 2.55 0.64
CA ARG A 243 10.49 3.61 1.66
C ARG A 243 11.73 4.48 1.47
N LEU A 244 12.86 3.87 1.08
CA LEU A 244 14.08 4.61 0.79
C LEU A 244 13.92 5.50 -0.46
N ILE A 245 13.33 4.97 -1.54
CA ILE A 245 13.01 5.75 -2.75
C ILE A 245 12.17 6.98 -2.38
N ILE A 246 11.03 6.75 -1.71
CA ILE A 246 10.11 7.82 -1.33
C ILE A 246 10.81 8.80 -0.38
N GLY A 247 11.51 8.30 0.65
CA GLY A 247 12.20 9.14 1.63
C GLY A 247 13.26 10.04 1.00
N VAL A 248 14.07 9.53 0.07
CA VAL A 248 15.10 10.33 -0.61
C VAL A 248 14.47 11.36 -1.55
N VAL A 249 13.50 10.95 -2.37
CA VAL A 249 12.83 11.89 -3.28
C VAL A 249 12.09 12.99 -2.52
N SER A 250 11.39 12.64 -1.43
CA SER A 250 10.74 13.62 -0.55
C SER A 250 11.74 14.55 0.15
N ALA A 251 12.91 14.04 0.55
CA ALA A 251 13.96 14.88 1.16
C ALA A 251 14.53 15.90 0.16
N ILE A 252 14.79 15.48 -1.08
CA ILE A 252 15.28 16.38 -2.15
C ILE A 252 14.23 17.42 -2.52
N SER A 253 12.97 17.00 -2.69
CA SER A 253 11.82 17.89 -2.90
C SER A 253 11.69 18.92 -1.78
N THR A 254 11.71 18.47 -0.51
CA THR A 254 11.61 19.35 0.66
C THR A 254 12.78 20.34 0.73
N ALA A 255 14.01 19.88 0.47
CA ALA A 255 15.19 20.74 0.46
C ALA A 255 15.09 21.80 -0.64
N THR A 256 14.61 21.42 -1.83
CA THR A 256 14.44 22.35 -2.96
C THR A 256 13.34 23.35 -2.70
N TRP A 257 12.23 22.93 -2.08
CA TRP A 257 11.16 23.82 -1.63
C TRP A 257 11.70 24.86 -0.66
N TRP A 258 12.38 24.45 0.42
CA TRP A 258 12.94 25.39 1.39
C TRP A 258 14.01 26.30 0.78
N TYR A 259 14.88 25.77 -0.08
CA TYR A 259 15.83 26.57 -0.82
C TYR A 259 15.12 27.64 -1.66
N THR A 260 14.05 27.28 -2.38
CA THR A 260 13.26 28.21 -3.19
C THR A 260 12.62 29.30 -2.34
N ILE A 261 11.91 28.92 -1.26
CA ILE A 261 11.25 29.87 -0.35
C ILE A 261 12.24 30.86 0.28
N LEU A 262 13.46 30.43 0.56
CA LEU A 262 14.49 31.27 1.17
C LEU A 262 15.21 32.20 0.18
N ASN A 263 15.11 31.96 -1.13
CA ASN A 263 15.85 32.70 -2.16
C ASN A 263 14.97 33.45 -3.15
N MET A 264 13.65 33.22 -3.16
CA MET A 264 12.73 33.97 -4.01
C MET A 264 12.26 35.25 -3.31
N ASP A 265 12.13 36.33 -4.06
CA ASP A 265 11.58 37.60 -3.55
C ASP A 265 10.05 37.69 -3.65
N SER A 266 9.46 36.93 -4.57
CA SER A 266 8.01 36.96 -4.88
C SER A 266 7.18 36.04 -3.97
N SER A 267 5.86 36.26 -3.93
CA SER A 267 4.94 35.46 -3.11
C SER A 267 4.76 34.03 -3.66
N ILE A 268 4.57 33.03 -2.77
CA ILE A 268 4.25 31.65 -3.19
C ILE A 268 3.02 31.57 -4.10
N PHE A 269 2.05 32.47 -3.94
CA PHE A 269 0.84 32.47 -4.75
C PHE A 269 1.12 32.99 -6.16
N GLU A 270 2.04 33.94 -6.29
CA GLU A 270 2.42 34.48 -7.59
C GLU A 270 3.24 33.47 -8.39
N VAL A 271 4.15 32.76 -7.72
CA VAL A 271 5.03 31.76 -8.33
C VAL A 271 4.28 30.49 -8.69
N PHE A 272 3.41 29.97 -7.81
CA PHE A 272 2.84 28.62 -7.97
C PHE A 272 1.36 28.58 -8.36
N ILE A 273 0.60 29.67 -8.23
CA ILE A 273 -0.84 29.69 -8.52
C ILE A 273 -1.12 30.54 -9.76
N PRO A 274 -1.83 30.01 -10.78
CA PRO A 274 -2.27 30.78 -11.93
C PRO A 274 -3.03 32.03 -11.51
N GLN A 275 -2.56 33.20 -11.94
CA GLN A 275 -3.31 34.45 -11.77
C GLN A 275 -4.35 34.63 -12.88
N HIS A 276 -4.11 33.98 -14.03
CA HIS A 276 -4.94 34.08 -15.22
C HIS A 276 -5.70 32.77 -15.45
N PHE A 277 -6.97 32.72 -15.01
CA PHE A 277 -7.78 31.51 -15.13
C PHE A 277 -8.54 31.41 -16.44
N LEU A 278 -9.03 32.51 -17.00
CA LEU A 278 -9.86 32.50 -18.22
C LEU A 278 -9.22 33.29 -19.37
N THR A 279 -8.53 34.37 -19.04
CA THR A 279 -7.89 35.31 -19.97
C THR A 279 -6.48 34.85 -20.33
N THR A 280 -6.08 34.99 -21.60
CA THR A 280 -4.70 34.71 -22.02
C THR A 280 -3.81 35.94 -21.79
N PRO A 281 -2.71 35.83 -21.01
CA PRO A 281 -1.71 36.88 -20.90
C PRO A 281 -1.17 37.29 -22.27
N GLN A 282 -0.95 38.59 -22.48
CA GLN A 282 -0.29 39.08 -23.70
C GLN A 282 1.23 39.04 -23.58
N ASP A 283 1.76 39.15 -22.36
CA ASP A 283 3.18 38.94 -22.08
C ASP A 283 3.54 37.47 -22.39
N PRO A 284 4.47 37.23 -23.32
CA PRO A 284 4.87 35.88 -23.72
C PRO A 284 5.43 35.02 -22.59
N ILE A 285 6.28 35.58 -21.74
CA ILE A 285 6.94 34.81 -20.67
C ILE A 285 5.94 34.53 -19.55
N LEU A 286 5.10 35.50 -19.21
CA LEU A 286 4.00 35.30 -18.27
C LEU A 286 3.00 34.24 -18.76
N GLY A 287 2.71 34.24 -20.07
CA GLY A 287 1.88 33.22 -20.72
C GLY A 287 2.47 31.83 -20.54
N LEU A 288 3.77 31.66 -20.84
CA LEU A 288 4.48 30.40 -20.65
C LEU A 288 4.51 29.97 -19.17
N ARG A 289 4.84 30.87 -18.25
CA ARG A 289 4.81 30.63 -16.79
C ARG A 289 3.44 30.12 -16.33
N THR A 290 2.37 30.80 -16.77
CA THR A 290 0.99 30.43 -16.44
C THR A 290 0.67 29.00 -16.91
N VAL A 291 1.14 28.60 -18.11
CA VAL A 291 0.98 27.21 -18.58
C VAL A 291 1.65 26.22 -17.64
N ILE A 292 2.87 26.48 -17.18
CA ILE A 292 3.57 25.60 -16.23
C ILE A 292 2.84 25.53 -14.89
N GLN A 293 2.15 26.61 -14.46
CA GLN A 293 1.40 26.62 -13.20
C GLN A 293 0.19 25.68 -13.31
N PHE A 294 -0.51 25.74 -14.44
CA PHE A 294 -1.55 24.77 -14.77
C PHE A 294 -1.00 23.36 -14.89
N ASP A 295 0.15 23.17 -15.53
CA ASP A 295 0.77 21.86 -15.74
C ASP A 295 1.06 21.16 -14.40
N TYR A 296 1.64 21.92 -13.47
CA TYR A 296 1.90 21.46 -12.11
C TYR A 296 0.59 21.11 -11.38
N ILE A 297 -0.37 22.05 -11.27
CA ILE A 297 -1.61 21.83 -10.53
C ILE A 297 -2.42 20.66 -11.11
N CYS A 298 -2.55 20.58 -12.44
CA CYS A 298 -3.32 19.53 -13.10
C CYS A 298 -2.69 18.14 -12.86
N CYS A 299 -1.37 18.03 -12.98
CA CYS A 299 -0.64 16.79 -12.76
C CYS A 299 -0.88 16.23 -11.34
N TYR A 300 -0.67 17.06 -10.31
CA TYR A 300 -0.79 16.60 -8.92
C TYR A 300 -2.24 16.47 -8.46
N SER A 301 -3.15 17.33 -8.94
CA SER A 301 -4.59 17.16 -8.67
C SER A 301 -5.09 15.82 -9.19
N ALA A 302 -4.65 15.41 -10.39
CA ALA A 302 -4.96 14.09 -10.92
C ALA A 302 -4.30 12.98 -10.07
N GLY A 303 -3.05 13.14 -9.63
CA GLY A 303 -2.41 12.18 -8.72
C GLY A 303 -3.15 11.99 -7.40
N PHE A 304 -3.60 13.07 -6.76
CA PHE A 304 -4.38 13.00 -5.52
C PHE A 304 -5.77 12.37 -5.73
N LEU A 305 -6.43 12.71 -6.84
CA LEU A 305 -7.71 12.09 -7.20
C LEU A 305 -7.56 10.58 -7.44
N TRP A 306 -6.49 10.18 -8.12
CA TRP A 306 -6.12 8.78 -8.34
C TRP A 306 -5.91 8.01 -7.04
N LEU A 307 -5.18 8.60 -6.10
CA LEU A 307 -5.03 8.00 -4.77
C LEU A 307 -6.38 7.88 -4.05
N ALA A 308 -7.21 8.94 -4.04
CA ALA A 308 -8.52 8.90 -3.40
C ALA A 308 -9.40 7.77 -3.96
N TYR A 309 -9.37 7.55 -5.28
CA TYR A 309 -10.12 6.50 -5.96
C TYR A 309 -9.65 5.11 -5.56
N HIS A 310 -8.34 4.86 -5.52
CA HIS A 310 -7.82 3.56 -5.11
C HIS A 310 -7.94 3.29 -3.62
N PHE A 311 -7.83 4.30 -2.76
CA PHE A 311 -8.18 4.15 -1.35
C PHE A 311 -9.65 3.76 -1.19
N LYS A 312 -10.54 4.36 -1.98
CA LYS A 312 -11.96 3.97 -1.95
C LYS A 312 -12.18 2.53 -2.43
N ASP A 313 -11.49 2.11 -3.48
CA ASP A 313 -11.51 0.72 -3.93
C ASP A 313 -11.03 -0.24 -2.84
N LEU A 314 -9.92 0.08 -2.16
CA LEU A 314 -9.35 -0.72 -1.07
C LEU A 314 -10.25 -0.76 0.17
N GLU A 315 -10.94 0.33 0.49
CA GLU A 315 -11.96 0.40 1.54
C GLU A 315 -13.15 -0.50 1.19
N ASN A 316 -13.65 -0.42 -0.05
CA ASN A 316 -14.80 -1.23 -0.52
C ASN A 316 -14.52 -2.74 -0.47
N VAL A 317 -13.28 -3.16 -0.68
CA VAL A 317 -12.87 -4.58 -0.56
C VAL A 317 -12.37 -4.96 0.83
N GLY A 318 -12.47 -4.06 1.81
CA GLY A 318 -12.16 -4.32 3.22
C GLY A 318 -10.66 -4.43 3.55
N VAL A 319 -9.77 -3.98 2.65
CA VAL A 319 -8.31 -4.03 2.87
C VAL A 319 -7.79 -2.78 3.58
N CYS A 320 -8.44 -1.63 3.39
CA CYS A 320 -8.09 -0.39 4.08
C CYS A 320 -9.20 0.02 5.05
N SER A 321 -8.88 0.08 6.34
CA SER A 321 -9.79 0.59 7.40
C SER A 321 -9.65 2.10 7.64
N ILE A 322 -8.72 2.75 6.94
CA ILE A 322 -8.43 4.18 7.08
C ILE A 322 -8.99 4.91 5.87
N SER A 323 -9.96 5.80 6.08
CA SER A 323 -10.44 6.72 5.05
C SER A 323 -9.27 7.53 4.46
N TRP A 324 -9.28 7.75 3.14
CA TRP A 324 -8.31 8.61 2.44
C TRP A 324 -8.06 9.95 3.14
N ILE A 325 -9.11 10.57 3.70
CA ILE A 325 -9.02 11.83 4.43
C ILE A 325 -8.12 11.66 5.67
N ARG A 326 -8.30 10.57 6.42
CA ARG A 326 -7.45 10.25 7.57
C ARG A 326 -6.04 9.88 7.15
N ALA A 327 -5.84 9.18 6.03
CA ALA A 327 -4.51 8.87 5.51
C ALA A 327 -3.75 10.13 5.07
N GLY A 328 -4.45 11.07 4.41
CA GLY A 328 -3.94 12.39 4.04
C GLY A 328 -3.64 13.30 5.23
N CYS A 329 -4.41 13.22 6.31
CA CYS A 329 -4.11 13.94 7.56
C CYS A 329 -3.04 13.24 8.42
N ALA A 330 -2.93 11.91 8.37
CA ALA A 330 -1.96 11.14 9.16
C ALA A 330 -0.51 11.35 8.68
N SER A 331 -0.27 11.75 7.42
CA SER A 331 1.05 12.19 6.96
C SER A 331 1.52 13.48 7.67
N VAL A 332 0.59 14.33 8.11
CA VAL A 332 0.86 15.54 8.91
C VAL A 332 1.06 15.20 10.40
N ILE A 333 0.39 14.15 10.90
CA ILE A 333 0.33 13.84 12.34
C ILE A 333 1.38 12.79 12.78
N ARG A 334 2.04 12.09 11.85
CA ARG A 334 3.00 11.01 12.20
C ARG A 334 4.24 11.48 12.97
N HIS A 335 4.50 12.79 13.04
CA HIS A 335 5.58 13.35 13.86
C HIS A 335 5.20 13.51 15.34
N ALA A 336 3.91 13.40 15.71
CA ALA A 336 3.47 13.51 17.10
C ALA A 336 3.49 12.17 17.88
N TYR A 337 3.81 11.04 17.23
CA TYR A 337 3.71 9.70 17.83
C TYR A 337 4.96 8.83 17.66
N ARG A 338 6.15 9.45 17.51
CA ARG A 338 7.40 8.68 17.34
C ARG A 338 8.56 9.10 18.25
N THR A 339 8.23 9.59 19.43
CA THR A 339 9.13 9.64 20.58
C THR A 339 8.35 9.04 21.74
N ASP A 340 8.55 7.74 21.96
CA ASP A 340 8.53 7.06 23.26
C ASP A 340 8.48 5.56 23.02
N SER A 341 9.62 5.01 22.60
CA SER A 341 9.87 3.59 22.72
C SER A 341 11.28 3.36 23.22
N HIS A 342 11.71 4.10 24.24
CA HIS A 342 12.75 3.70 25.17
C HIS A 342 12.60 4.50 26.46
N LEU A 343 12.42 3.77 27.56
CA LEU A 343 12.48 4.17 28.97
C LEU A 343 11.15 4.38 29.71
N THR A 344 11.04 3.57 30.75
CA THR A 344 10.31 3.73 32.01
C THR A 344 8.80 3.46 32.03
N SER A 345 8.52 2.24 32.51
CA SER A 345 7.48 1.93 33.48
C SER A 345 7.13 3.10 34.41
N HIS A 346 5.94 3.68 34.26
CA HIS A 346 4.89 3.75 35.29
C HIS A 346 3.81 4.76 34.93
N SER A 347 2.56 4.32 35.11
CA SER A 347 1.32 5.12 35.28
C SER A 347 0.89 5.96 34.07
N SER A 348 -0.37 6.09 33.71
CA SER A 348 -1.64 5.60 34.23
C SER A 348 -2.67 6.01 33.17
N HIS A 349 -3.33 5.05 32.55
CA HIS A 349 -4.56 5.33 31.79
C HIS A 349 -5.69 4.60 32.48
N HIS A 350 -6.76 5.33 32.76
CA HIS A 350 -8.04 4.77 33.19
C HIS A 350 -8.42 3.64 32.23
N SER A 351 -8.26 2.41 32.70
CA SER A 351 -8.54 1.17 31.99
C SER A 351 -10.04 0.92 31.99
N LEU A 352 -10.62 0.81 30.81
CA LEU A 352 -11.69 -0.16 30.63
C LEU A 352 -11.03 -1.55 30.86
N PRO A 353 -11.63 -2.44 31.66
CA PRO A 353 -10.99 -3.72 32.01
C PRO A 353 -10.66 -4.51 30.74
N ASN A 354 -9.45 -5.07 30.69
CA ASN A 354 -8.98 -5.90 29.59
C ASN A 354 -9.75 -7.23 29.64
N MET A 355 -10.85 -7.33 28.88
CA MET A 355 -11.70 -8.53 28.90
C MET A 355 -10.92 -9.76 28.42
N ALA A 356 -11.04 -10.88 29.15
CA ALA A 356 -10.42 -12.14 28.76
C ALA A 356 -10.98 -12.64 27.42
N ARG A 357 -10.10 -13.11 26.53
CA ARG A 357 -10.51 -13.58 25.19
C ARG A 357 -10.97 -15.04 25.26
N LEU A 358 -12.03 -15.37 24.54
CA LEU A 358 -12.46 -16.74 24.29
C LEU A 358 -11.84 -17.24 22.99
N ARG A 359 -10.93 -18.21 23.09
CA ARG A 359 -10.17 -18.76 21.97
C ARG A 359 -10.62 -20.18 21.67
N TYR A 360 -11.14 -20.42 20.47
CA TYR A 360 -11.45 -21.76 20.00
C TYR A 360 -10.20 -22.39 19.39
N ASN A 361 -9.40 -23.07 20.22
CA ASN A 361 -8.14 -23.68 19.82
C ASN A 361 -8.28 -25.21 19.75
N VAL A 362 -8.07 -25.80 18.56
CA VAL A 362 -8.40 -27.20 18.28
C VAL A 362 -7.58 -27.78 17.11
N ALA A 363 -7.40 -29.09 17.10
CA ALA A 363 -6.89 -29.84 15.94
C ALA A 363 -8.03 -30.28 15.01
N ALA A 364 -7.83 -30.19 13.70
CA ALA A 364 -8.81 -30.64 12.71
C ALA A 364 -8.14 -31.31 11.51
N SER A 365 -8.82 -32.28 10.89
CA SER A 365 -8.44 -32.82 9.59
C SER A 365 -8.57 -31.74 8.51
N LEU A 366 -7.91 -31.94 7.36
CA LEU A 366 -7.95 -30.99 6.25
C LEU A 366 -9.37 -30.76 5.71
N ASP A 367 -10.24 -31.77 5.81
CA ASP A 367 -11.65 -31.73 5.45
C ASP A 367 -12.59 -31.32 6.59
N GLY A 368 -12.06 -30.85 7.73
CA GLY A 368 -12.83 -30.11 8.74
C GLY A 368 -13.45 -30.94 9.86
N TYR A 369 -12.87 -32.10 10.21
CA TYR A 369 -13.34 -32.94 11.30
C TYR A 369 -12.37 -32.90 12.50
N ILE A 370 -12.91 -32.82 13.72
CA ILE A 370 -12.13 -32.79 14.98
C ILE A 370 -12.00 -34.17 15.63
N ALA A 371 -12.76 -35.15 15.16
CA ALA A 371 -12.68 -36.55 15.57
C ALA A 371 -13.35 -37.45 14.53
N SER A 372 -13.02 -38.73 14.55
CA SER A 372 -13.71 -39.78 13.78
C SER A 372 -15.17 -39.97 14.26
N PRO A 373 -16.04 -40.67 13.51
CA PRO A 373 -17.44 -40.89 13.91
C PRO A 373 -17.63 -41.56 15.27
N ASP A 374 -16.67 -42.38 15.70
CA ASP A 374 -16.61 -43.04 17.00
C ASP A 374 -16.04 -42.16 18.12
N GLY A 375 -15.57 -40.94 17.80
CA GLY A 375 -14.93 -40.01 18.72
C GLY A 375 -13.40 -40.15 18.80
N SER A 376 -12.78 -41.04 18.03
CA SER A 376 -11.33 -41.26 18.04
C SER A 376 -10.54 -40.09 17.45
N THR A 377 -9.36 -39.83 18.02
CA THR A 377 -8.40 -38.80 17.60
C THR A 377 -7.03 -39.38 17.22
N THR A 378 -6.94 -40.69 16.96
CA THR A 378 -5.67 -41.39 16.67
C THR A 378 -4.97 -40.95 15.37
N TRP A 379 -5.68 -40.23 14.50
CA TRP A 379 -5.17 -39.67 13.25
C TRP A 379 -4.45 -38.32 13.46
N ILE A 380 -4.52 -37.73 14.66
CA ILE A 380 -3.81 -36.50 14.97
C ILE A 380 -2.31 -36.77 14.94
N VAL A 381 -1.61 -35.99 14.11
CA VAL A 381 -0.14 -36.04 14.00
C VAL A 381 0.46 -35.22 15.13
N GLU A 382 1.46 -35.78 15.82
CA GLU A 382 2.24 -35.05 16.81
C GLU A 382 3.40 -34.31 16.15
N ASP A 383 3.71 -33.11 16.66
CA ASP A 383 4.90 -32.37 16.26
C ASP A 383 5.67 -31.93 17.52
N PRO A 384 6.97 -32.32 17.65
CA PRO A 384 7.75 -32.04 18.85
C PRO A 384 8.04 -30.54 19.06
N THR A 385 7.78 -29.70 18.06
CA THR A 385 7.96 -28.24 18.16
C THR A 385 6.78 -27.52 18.81
N ILE A 386 5.64 -28.21 19.01
CA ILE A 386 4.48 -27.65 19.71
C ILE A 386 4.70 -27.75 21.22
N ASP A 387 4.93 -26.61 21.86
CA ASP A 387 5.04 -26.51 23.31
C ASP A 387 3.65 -26.44 23.96
N PHE A 388 3.05 -27.63 24.17
CA PHE A 388 1.75 -27.74 24.84
C PHE A 388 1.76 -27.18 26.28
N PRO A 389 2.78 -27.39 27.12
CA PRO A 389 2.87 -26.73 28.43
C PRO A 389 2.80 -25.21 28.35
N ALA A 390 3.53 -24.57 27.43
CA ALA A 390 3.45 -23.13 27.22
C ALA A 390 2.06 -22.70 26.75
N LEU A 391 1.46 -23.42 25.80
CA LEU A 391 0.09 -23.16 25.34
C LEU A 391 -0.93 -23.24 26.48
N HIS A 392 -0.89 -24.31 27.30
CA HIS A 392 -1.75 -24.45 28.47
C HIS A 392 -1.55 -23.34 29.51
N ALA A 393 -0.34 -22.77 29.60
CA ALA A 393 -0.05 -21.67 30.52
C ALA A 393 -0.69 -20.34 30.08
N GLU A 394 -1.17 -20.21 28.84
CA GLU A 394 -1.89 -19.04 28.34
C GLU A 394 -3.35 -18.95 28.82
N PHE A 395 -3.86 -20.00 29.48
CA PHE A 395 -5.26 -20.11 29.84
C PHE A 395 -5.49 -20.37 31.33
N ASP A 396 -6.45 -19.64 31.89
CA ASP A 396 -6.93 -19.83 33.27
C ASP A 396 -8.19 -20.70 33.32
N HIS A 397 -8.98 -20.69 32.25
CA HIS A 397 -10.24 -21.43 32.15
C HIS A 397 -10.31 -22.27 30.87
N PHE A 398 -10.87 -23.47 31.01
CA PHE A 398 -11.06 -24.47 29.96
C PHE A 398 -12.54 -24.84 29.91
N ILE A 399 -13.19 -24.54 28.79
CA ILE A 399 -14.62 -24.75 28.59
C ILE A 399 -14.83 -25.83 27.54
N MET A 400 -15.64 -26.83 27.87
CA MET A 400 -15.92 -27.93 26.96
C MET A 400 -17.32 -28.53 27.13
N GLY A 401 -17.80 -29.23 26.12
CA GLY A 401 -18.99 -30.08 26.21
C GLY A 401 -18.68 -31.44 26.83
N ARG A 402 -19.73 -32.15 27.28
CA ARG A 402 -19.63 -33.48 27.92
C ARG A 402 -18.75 -34.49 27.16
N LYS A 403 -18.93 -34.63 25.84
CA LYS A 403 -18.16 -35.62 25.05
C LYS A 403 -16.67 -35.32 25.04
N THR A 404 -16.28 -34.05 24.93
CA THR A 404 -14.88 -33.63 25.02
C THR A 404 -14.32 -33.91 26.41
N TYR A 405 -15.11 -33.66 27.47
CA TYR A 405 -14.72 -34.00 28.82
C TYR A 405 -14.50 -35.52 29.02
N GLU A 406 -15.40 -36.37 28.51
CA GLU A 406 -15.26 -37.83 28.56
C GLU A 406 -13.96 -38.30 27.86
N VAL A 407 -13.61 -37.70 26.71
CA VAL A 407 -12.33 -37.97 26.03
C VAL A 407 -11.14 -37.52 26.88
N MET A 408 -11.19 -36.32 27.49
CA MET A 408 -10.12 -35.83 28.36
C MET A 408 -9.88 -36.77 29.55
N GLN A 409 -10.95 -37.34 30.12
CA GLN A 409 -10.84 -38.30 31.21
C GLN A 409 -10.20 -39.64 30.77
N SER A 410 -10.30 -40.02 29.51
CA SER A 410 -9.70 -41.26 28.99
C SER A 410 -8.17 -41.25 29.00
N PHE A 411 -7.55 -40.07 29.04
CA PHE A 411 -6.09 -39.91 29.19
C PHE A 411 -5.57 -40.23 30.59
N GLY A 412 -6.45 -40.42 31.59
CA GLY A 412 -6.06 -40.81 32.94
C GLY A 412 -5.02 -39.86 33.57
N ALA A 413 -3.86 -40.40 33.95
CA ALA A 413 -2.78 -39.63 34.59
C ALA A 413 -2.16 -38.56 33.66
N ASP A 414 -2.29 -38.74 32.35
CA ASP A 414 -1.74 -37.83 31.34
C ASP A 414 -2.71 -36.70 30.98
N ASN A 415 -3.91 -36.66 31.59
CA ASN A 415 -4.84 -35.55 31.40
C ASN A 415 -4.23 -34.23 31.94
N PRO A 416 -3.94 -33.23 31.08
CA PRO A 416 -3.30 -31.98 31.48
C PRO A 416 -4.17 -31.10 32.39
N LEU A 417 -5.48 -31.39 32.48
CA LEU A 417 -6.42 -30.66 33.33
C LEU A 417 -6.66 -31.32 34.69
N SER A 418 -6.14 -32.53 34.92
CA SER A 418 -6.35 -33.28 36.18
C SER A 418 -5.85 -32.55 37.44
N LYS A 419 -4.88 -31.64 37.28
CA LYS A 419 -4.28 -30.86 38.37
C LYS A 419 -4.78 -29.40 38.41
N ARG A 420 -5.72 -29.02 37.54
CA ARG A 420 -6.27 -27.65 37.52
C ARG A 420 -7.32 -27.49 38.63
N PRO A 421 -7.49 -26.28 39.18
CA PRO A 421 -8.59 -25.99 40.09
C PRO A 421 -9.94 -26.30 39.44
N LYS A 422 -10.92 -26.71 40.26
CA LYS A 422 -12.28 -27.02 39.81
C LYS A 422 -12.92 -25.91 38.99
N GLU A 423 -12.70 -24.67 39.40
CA GLU A 423 -13.26 -23.46 38.80
C GLU A 423 -12.65 -23.16 37.41
N SER A 424 -11.47 -23.72 37.13
CA SER A 424 -10.79 -23.61 35.84
C SER A 424 -11.33 -24.59 34.80
N VAL A 425 -12.01 -25.68 35.18
CA VAL A 425 -12.50 -26.70 34.25
C VAL A 425 -14.03 -26.67 34.22
N ILE A 426 -14.59 -26.18 33.12
CA ILE A 426 -16.02 -25.90 32.98
C ILE A 426 -16.62 -26.85 31.93
N VAL A 427 -17.64 -27.61 32.34
CA VAL A 427 -18.31 -28.59 31.48
C VAL A 427 -19.76 -28.17 31.24
N ALA A 428 -20.07 -27.82 29.99
CA ALA A 428 -21.42 -27.50 29.54
C ALA A 428 -22.19 -28.79 29.22
N SER A 429 -23.19 -29.13 30.05
CA SER A 429 -23.93 -30.39 29.91
C SER A 429 -25.27 -30.38 30.62
N ARG A 430 -26.35 -30.61 29.87
CA ARG A 430 -27.71 -30.75 30.41
C ARG A 430 -27.94 -32.05 31.19
N THR A 431 -27.08 -33.05 31.02
CA THR A 431 -27.26 -34.40 31.59
C THR A 431 -26.32 -34.71 32.75
N MET A 432 -25.31 -33.86 33.00
CA MET A 432 -24.40 -34.02 34.15
C MET A 432 -24.92 -33.19 35.32
N SER A 433 -24.77 -33.71 36.54
CA SER A 433 -25.07 -32.99 37.79
C SER A 433 -23.76 -32.64 38.51
N GLN A 434 -23.68 -31.43 39.08
CA GLN A 434 -22.49 -30.98 39.81
C GLN A 434 -22.11 -31.93 40.96
N HIS A 435 -23.09 -32.61 41.57
CA HIS A 435 -22.88 -33.58 42.66
C HIS A 435 -21.98 -34.75 42.24
N ASN A 436 -22.11 -35.24 41.01
CA ASN A 436 -21.39 -36.42 40.55
C ASN A 436 -19.99 -36.11 40.01
N PHE A 437 -19.67 -34.83 39.83
CA PHE A 437 -18.41 -34.36 39.23
C PHE A 437 -17.81 -33.24 40.10
N PRO A 438 -17.26 -33.58 41.28
CA PRO A 438 -16.79 -32.59 42.25
C PRO A 438 -15.58 -31.79 41.77
N ASP A 439 -14.77 -32.36 40.87
CA ASP A 439 -13.49 -31.81 40.40
C ASP A 439 -13.63 -30.84 39.22
N VAL A 440 -14.84 -30.62 38.70
CA VAL A 440 -15.13 -29.66 37.62
C VAL A 440 -16.36 -28.82 37.92
N THR A 441 -16.50 -27.70 37.24
CA THR A 441 -17.68 -26.84 37.30
C THR A 441 -18.67 -27.25 36.20
N VAL A 442 -19.83 -27.77 36.57
CA VAL A 442 -20.86 -28.21 35.60
C VAL A 442 -21.89 -27.11 35.38
N ILE A 443 -22.07 -26.70 34.13
CA ILE A 443 -23.07 -25.71 33.71
C ILE A 443 -24.18 -26.42 32.92
N GLN A 444 -25.34 -26.57 33.53
CA GLN A 444 -26.48 -27.27 32.92
C GLN A 444 -27.22 -26.42 31.90
N GLU A 445 -27.33 -25.11 32.17
CA GLU A 445 -28.08 -24.15 31.35
C GLU A 445 -27.33 -22.81 31.24
N ASN A 446 -27.69 -21.99 30.24
CA ASN A 446 -27.17 -20.63 30.05
C ASN A 446 -25.64 -20.51 30.03
N VAL A 447 -24.95 -21.48 29.42
CA VAL A 447 -23.48 -21.47 29.27
C VAL A 447 -22.96 -20.19 28.61
N LEU A 448 -23.71 -19.61 27.67
CA LEU A 448 -23.33 -18.37 27.01
C LEU A 448 -23.26 -17.19 27.99
N ASP A 449 -24.21 -17.10 28.94
CA ASP A 449 -24.18 -16.06 29.98
C ASP A 449 -23.06 -16.30 30.98
N TYR A 450 -22.77 -17.56 31.28
CA TYR A 450 -21.61 -17.92 32.10
C TYR A 450 -20.31 -17.45 31.44
N ILE A 451 -20.14 -17.71 30.14
CA ILE A 451 -18.98 -17.25 29.37
C ILE A 451 -18.90 -15.72 29.36
N ARG A 452 -20.01 -15.01 29.14
CA ARG A 452 -20.03 -13.53 29.18
C ARG A 452 -19.51 -12.98 30.51
N ARG A 453 -19.95 -13.53 31.63
CA ARG A 453 -19.44 -13.14 32.96
C ARG A 453 -17.98 -13.52 33.15
N LEU A 454 -17.56 -14.69 32.65
CA LEU A 454 -16.18 -15.12 32.76
C LEU A 454 -15.23 -14.20 32.00
N LYS A 455 -15.64 -13.70 30.82
CA LYS A 455 -14.86 -12.73 30.03
C LYS A 455 -14.67 -11.37 30.73
N THR A 456 -15.52 -11.02 31.69
CA THR A 456 -15.42 -9.77 32.46
C THR A 456 -14.45 -9.85 33.65
N ASN A 457 -13.98 -11.05 33.99
CA ASN A 457 -12.99 -11.21 35.05
C ASN A 457 -11.60 -10.81 34.56
N ASP A 458 -10.81 -10.18 35.43
CA ASP A 458 -9.37 -10.00 35.18
C ASP A 458 -8.68 -11.38 35.23
N GLY A 459 -7.92 -11.71 34.20
CA GLY A 459 -7.25 -13.01 34.09
C GLY A 459 -6.67 -13.27 32.71
N LYS A 460 -6.16 -14.49 32.50
CA LYS A 460 -5.72 -14.97 31.18
C LYS A 460 -6.92 -15.37 30.32
N ASP A 461 -6.63 -15.78 29.09
CA ASP A 461 -7.66 -16.17 28.13
C ASP A 461 -8.42 -17.45 28.56
N ILE A 462 -9.55 -17.66 27.91
CA ILE A 462 -10.43 -18.81 28.09
C ILE A 462 -10.28 -19.73 26.88
N TRP A 463 -9.91 -20.99 27.13
CA TRP A 463 -9.82 -22.01 26.08
C TRP A 463 -11.18 -22.66 25.87
N LEU A 464 -11.79 -22.42 24.72
CA LEU A 464 -12.91 -23.22 24.25
C LEU A 464 -12.37 -24.50 23.61
N MET A 465 -12.34 -25.62 24.35
CA MET A 465 -11.77 -26.88 23.86
C MET A 465 -12.72 -27.63 22.91
N GLY A 466 -13.99 -27.23 22.86
CA GLY A 466 -15.01 -27.78 21.94
C GLY A 466 -16.10 -28.58 22.65
N GLY A 467 -16.82 -29.47 21.99
CA GLY A 467 -16.74 -29.79 20.55
C GLY A 467 -17.47 -28.79 19.65
N GLY A 468 -17.59 -29.13 18.37
CA GLY A 468 -18.13 -28.24 17.33
C GLY A 468 -19.58 -27.76 17.55
N GLN A 469 -20.34 -28.39 18.44
CA GLN A 469 -21.67 -27.89 18.86
C GLN A 469 -21.57 -26.69 19.81
N LEU A 470 -20.69 -26.77 20.81
CA LEU A 470 -20.49 -25.66 21.75
C LEU A 470 -19.77 -24.50 21.06
N ALA A 471 -18.80 -24.80 20.18
CA ALA A 471 -18.15 -23.81 19.34
C ALA A 471 -19.15 -23.05 18.45
N ALA A 472 -20.07 -23.76 17.79
CA ALA A 472 -21.13 -23.15 17.00
C ALA A 472 -22.00 -22.18 17.82
N GLN A 473 -22.46 -22.60 19.00
CA GLN A 473 -23.27 -21.75 19.88
C GLN A 473 -22.52 -20.49 20.33
N CYS A 474 -21.22 -20.61 20.64
CA CYS A 474 -20.41 -19.46 21.06
C CYS A 474 -20.13 -18.49 19.90
N LEU A 475 -19.92 -19.00 18.68
CA LEU A 475 -19.74 -18.20 17.47
C LEU A 475 -21.03 -17.48 17.07
N GLU A 476 -22.17 -18.16 17.12
CA GLU A 476 -23.49 -17.57 16.87
C GLU A 476 -23.80 -16.44 17.86
N ALA A 477 -23.36 -16.59 19.12
CA ALA A 477 -23.49 -15.56 20.15
C ALA A 477 -22.40 -14.48 20.12
N TYR A 478 -21.51 -14.48 19.12
CA TYR A 478 -20.38 -13.56 18.97
C TYR A 478 -19.42 -13.50 20.18
N LEU A 479 -19.29 -14.62 20.91
CA LEU A 479 -18.45 -14.69 22.11
C LEU A 479 -17.01 -15.08 21.81
N VAL A 480 -16.75 -15.78 20.71
CA VAL A 480 -15.42 -16.24 20.31
C VAL A 480 -14.63 -15.08 19.69
N ASP A 481 -13.43 -14.82 20.21
CA ASP A 481 -12.54 -13.78 19.71
C ASP A 481 -11.58 -14.33 18.64
N THR A 482 -11.06 -15.55 18.83
CA THR A 482 -10.21 -16.22 17.86
C THR A 482 -10.63 -17.67 17.60
N VAL A 483 -10.46 -18.09 16.34
CA VAL A 483 -10.54 -19.48 15.89
C VAL A 483 -9.14 -19.91 15.49
N GLU A 484 -8.57 -20.83 16.26
CA GLU A 484 -7.21 -21.33 16.17
C GLU A 484 -7.23 -22.81 15.80
N VAL A 485 -6.83 -23.13 14.56
CA VAL A 485 -6.94 -24.50 14.05
C VAL A 485 -5.57 -25.03 13.66
N ALA A 486 -5.15 -26.12 14.29
CA ALA A 486 -4.05 -26.97 13.85
C ALA A 486 -4.58 -27.93 12.78
N ILE A 487 -4.38 -27.59 11.51
CA ILE A 487 -4.88 -28.37 10.38
C ILE A 487 -3.90 -29.52 10.12
N MET A 488 -4.37 -30.73 10.35
CA MET A 488 -3.61 -31.97 10.18
C MET A 488 -3.55 -32.36 8.69
N PRO A 489 -2.43 -32.94 8.22
CA PRO A 489 -2.29 -33.42 6.84
C PRO A 489 -3.02 -34.76 6.62
N THR A 490 -4.31 -34.82 6.95
CA THR A 490 -5.16 -36.02 6.87
C THR A 490 -6.56 -35.65 6.42
N LEU A 491 -7.18 -36.49 5.59
CA LEU A 491 -8.59 -36.40 5.18
C LEU A 491 -9.33 -37.58 5.82
N LEU A 492 -10.40 -37.31 6.56
CA LEU A 492 -11.18 -38.36 7.24
C LEU A 492 -12.41 -38.82 6.43
N GLY A 493 -12.91 -37.98 5.53
CA GLY A 493 -14.12 -38.18 4.73
C GLY A 493 -15.41 -38.01 5.54
N THR A 494 -15.45 -38.46 6.79
CA THR A 494 -16.57 -38.34 7.72
C THR A 494 -16.10 -38.27 9.16
N GLY A 495 -16.86 -37.62 10.03
CA GLY A 495 -16.49 -37.46 11.43
C GLY A 495 -17.32 -36.42 12.17
N ILE A 496 -16.83 -36.01 13.32
CA ILE A 496 -17.40 -34.92 14.11
C ILE A 496 -16.87 -33.60 13.53
N ASN A 497 -17.77 -32.77 13.00
CA ASN A 497 -17.39 -31.49 12.37
C ASN A 497 -16.71 -30.53 13.37
N LEU A 498 -15.73 -29.77 12.87
CA LEU A 498 -15.10 -28.63 13.54
C LEU A 498 -16.13 -27.64 14.05
N ILE A 499 -17.10 -27.29 13.20
CA ILE A 499 -18.27 -26.48 13.55
C ILE A 499 -19.50 -27.27 13.10
N SER A 500 -20.43 -27.53 14.02
CA SER A 500 -21.61 -28.37 13.71
C SER A 500 -22.55 -27.77 12.67
N SER A 501 -23.01 -26.54 12.89
CA SER A 501 -23.84 -25.76 11.96
C SER A 501 -23.86 -24.30 12.44
N LEU A 502 -23.90 -23.35 11.51
CA LEU A 502 -24.06 -21.92 11.80
C LEU A 502 -25.26 -21.40 11.01
N PRO A 503 -26.10 -20.51 11.57
CA PRO A 503 -27.25 -19.94 10.87
C PRO A 503 -26.86 -18.96 9.76
N GLN A 504 -25.63 -18.43 9.83
CA GLN A 504 -25.09 -17.46 8.88
C GLN A 504 -23.56 -17.58 8.79
N ASN A 505 -22.99 -16.97 7.76
CA ASN A 505 -21.54 -16.93 7.58
C ASN A 505 -20.88 -16.06 8.66
N ILE A 506 -19.87 -16.60 9.34
CA ILE A 506 -19.02 -15.85 10.28
C ILE A 506 -17.73 -15.44 9.55
N LYS A 507 -17.45 -14.14 9.51
CA LYS A 507 -16.24 -13.60 8.89
C LYS A 507 -15.04 -13.76 9.81
N LEU A 508 -13.92 -14.18 9.24
CA LEU A 508 -12.66 -14.42 9.95
C LEU A 508 -11.53 -13.61 9.28
N GLU A 509 -10.68 -12.98 10.08
CA GLU A 509 -9.44 -12.31 9.64
C GLU A 509 -8.24 -13.17 10.01
N LEU A 510 -7.38 -13.54 9.04
CA LEU A 510 -6.18 -14.31 9.33
C LEU A 510 -5.19 -13.45 10.13
N LEU A 511 -4.87 -13.86 11.36
CA LEU A 511 -3.84 -13.23 12.18
C LEU A 511 -2.48 -13.88 12.00
N ASN A 512 -2.43 -15.21 11.92
CA ASN A 512 -1.18 -15.97 11.81
C ASN A 512 -1.39 -17.30 11.08
N SER A 513 -0.37 -17.74 10.32
CA SER A 513 -0.30 -19.07 9.74
C SER A 513 1.13 -19.59 9.71
N THR A 514 1.38 -20.77 10.30
CA THR A 514 2.70 -21.39 10.35
C THR A 514 2.60 -22.85 9.92
N SER A 515 3.41 -23.25 8.93
CA SER A 515 3.59 -24.65 8.57
C SER A 515 4.69 -25.27 9.43
N LEU A 516 4.43 -26.42 10.02
CA LEU A 516 5.42 -27.19 10.77
C LEU A 516 6.06 -28.28 9.91
N GLY A 517 7.17 -28.85 10.38
CA GLY A 517 7.90 -29.91 9.68
C GLY A 517 7.10 -31.21 9.54
N SER A 518 6.17 -31.47 10.45
CA SER A 518 5.18 -32.57 10.40
C SER A 518 4.13 -32.42 9.30
N GLY A 519 4.04 -31.28 8.63
CA GLY A 519 2.97 -30.97 7.67
C GLY A 519 1.71 -30.38 8.29
N ILE A 520 1.69 -30.15 9.62
CA ILE A 520 0.61 -29.44 10.30
C ILE A 520 0.64 -27.96 9.91
N LEU A 521 -0.51 -27.41 9.55
CA LEU A 521 -0.69 -25.98 9.32
C LEU A 521 -1.41 -25.36 10.52
N MET A 522 -0.66 -24.65 11.35
CA MET A 522 -1.19 -23.89 12.48
C MET A 522 -1.79 -22.58 11.96
N THR A 523 -3.06 -22.33 12.24
CA THR A 523 -3.75 -21.10 11.83
C THR A 523 -4.39 -20.41 13.02
N GLN A 524 -4.38 -19.08 13.00
CA GLN A 524 -5.08 -18.24 13.97
C GLN A 524 -5.87 -17.20 13.21
N TYR A 525 -7.18 -17.18 13.43
CA TYR A 525 -8.09 -16.22 12.84
C TYR A 525 -8.81 -15.43 13.93
N LYS A 526 -8.98 -14.13 13.72
CA LYS A 526 -9.86 -13.28 14.53
C LYS A 526 -11.28 -13.35 14.00
N VAL A 527 -12.27 -13.43 14.88
CA VAL A 527 -13.68 -13.30 14.50
C VAL A 527 -14.01 -11.83 14.26
N ILE A 528 -14.54 -11.49 13.08
CA ILE A 528 -14.99 -10.14 12.75
C ILE A 528 -16.46 -10.01 13.12
N GLN A 529 -16.77 -9.04 13.98
CA GLN A 529 -18.15 -8.65 14.28
C GLN A 529 -18.55 -7.54 13.30
N ASP A 530 -19.46 -7.84 12.37
CA ASP A 530 -20.17 -6.78 11.63
C ASP A 530 -21.10 -6.10 12.64
N GLN A 531 -20.78 -4.87 13.06
CA GLN A 531 -21.71 -4.03 13.83
C GLN A 531 -22.70 -3.32 12.90
#